data_AF-A0AAJ1VZ46-F1
#
_entry.id   AF-A0AAJ1VZ46-F1
#
_cell.length_a   1.000
_cell.length_b   1.000
_cell.length_c   1.000
_cell.angle_alpha   90.00
_cell.angle_beta   90.00
_cell.angle_gamma   90.00
#
_symmetry.space_group_name_H-M   'P 1'
#
loop_
_entity.id
_entity.type
_entity.pdbx_description
1 polymer ?
#
loop_
_entity_poly.entity_id
_entity_poly.type
_entity_poly.pdbx_seq_one_letter_code
_entity_poly.pdbx_strand_id
1 'polypeptide(L)'
;MRIGLVGKPNVGKSTAFSALTETPVEIANYPFTTIDPNVGVTWLPLPMPCACAELRSRREATGRLEPTSVDDHRRGSICNPNSGSCNGHRRLVPITLVDVAGLVPGAHEGRGRGNQFLSDLARCDALLQIVDVSGSTDIEGNPVGSGGSDPLEEHRFLLDELDAWLLGIIRLGWDRASRRAQAEGERAIKDHLLDRLTGIGATEVHASAGTGAVHREHPTAGDPLRWGDKELHTMASAIRTAMFPVSVAANKADKSADLSFADLSSIVEAEGGLLVPTSAEAELALRRAASTGLIEYHPGDASFEITENGQQQLSDAQRSALSSIADSIGSWGGGGLVGLLSEVVFGQLSRIAAYPVQDETHWVDGEGNVLPDAILVPRSTTAKGLAYSVHSDLGDGFIRALDARSGRTIGADYELSDGDIVSIQAKT
;
A
#
# COMPACT_ATOMS: atom_id res chain seq x y z
N MET A 1 -8.47 -2.59 -0.58
CA MET A 1 -7.04 -2.58 -0.98
C MET A 1 -6.21 -3.13 0.16
N ARG A 2 -5.17 -3.91 -0.14
CA ARG A 2 -4.29 -4.57 0.81
C ARG A 2 -2.83 -4.36 0.44
N ILE A 3 -1.99 -4.06 1.41
CA ILE A 3 -0.53 -3.93 1.23
C ILE A 3 0.16 -5.02 2.05
N GLY A 4 1.01 -5.80 1.39
CA GLY A 4 1.75 -6.89 2.02
C GLY A 4 3.07 -6.41 2.59
N LEU A 5 3.31 -6.62 3.88
CA LEU A 5 4.62 -6.40 4.50
C LEU A 5 5.46 -7.66 4.36
N VAL A 6 6.62 -7.52 3.71
CA VAL A 6 7.56 -8.62 3.44
C VAL A 6 8.96 -8.26 3.93
N GLY A 7 9.78 -9.26 4.17
CA GLY A 7 11.15 -9.09 4.68
C GLY A 7 11.59 -10.32 5.47
N LYS A 8 12.90 -10.52 5.58
CA LYS A 8 13.49 -11.61 6.36
C LYS A 8 13.23 -11.38 7.87
N PRO A 9 13.45 -12.38 8.74
CA PRO A 9 13.35 -12.21 10.18
C PRO A 9 14.25 -11.08 10.72
N ASN A 10 13.86 -10.47 11.84
CA ASN A 10 14.65 -9.47 12.60
C ASN A 10 15.05 -8.17 11.87
N VAL A 11 14.54 -7.91 10.66
CA VAL A 11 14.70 -6.60 9.99
C VAL A 11 13.81 -5.51 10.57
N GLY A 12 12.87 -5.85 11.45
CA GLY A 12 11.88 -4.92 12.03
C GLY A 12 10.50 -4.97 11.38
N LYS A 13 10.18 -6.01 10.60
CA LYS A 13 8.87 -6.22 9.96
C LYS A 13 7.69 -6.17 10.94
N SER A 14 7.73 -6.96 12.01
CA SER A 14 6.65 -6.97 13.03
C SER A 14 6.56 -5.65 13.80
N THR A 15 7.69 -4.98 14.01
CA THR A 15 7.74 -3.63 14.59
C THR A 15 7.07 -2.62 13.67
N ALA A 16 7.36 -2.66 12.36
CA ALA A 16 6.76 -1.80 11.36
C ALA A 16 5.24 -2.04 11.24
N PHE A 17 4.82 -3.32 11.23
CA PHE A 17 3.41 -3.68 11.25
C PHE A 17 2.70 -3.14 12.50
N SER A 18 3.29 -3.32 13.69
CA SER A 18 2.72 -2.81 14.95
C SER A 18 2.66 -1.29 14.98
N ALA A 19 3.68 -0.62 14.44
CA ALA A 19 3.72 0.83 14.31
C ALA A 19 2.58 1.31 13.41
N LEU A 20 2.40 0.72 12.24
CA LEU A 20 1.39 1.17 11.29
C LEU A 20 -0.06 0.86 11.71
N THR A 21 -0.30 -0.26 12.39
CA THR A 21 -1.66 -0.76 12.66
C THR A 21 -2.24 -0.32 14.00
N GLU A 22 -1.44 0.28 14.88
CA GLU A 22 -1.81 0.64 16.26
C GLU A 22 -2.45 -0.51 17.08
N THR A 23 -2.32 -1.75 16.58
CA THR A 23 -2.80 -2.97 17.20
C THR A 23 -1.60 -3.65 17.87
N PRO A 24 -1.70 -4.10 19.13
CA PRO A 24 -0.64 -4.91 19.72
C PRO A 24 -0.57 -6.25 18.98
N VAL A 25 0.45 -6.42 18.13
CA VAL A 25 0.82 -7.75 17.64
C VAL A 25 1.69 -8.42 18.71
N GLU A 26 1.37 -9.66 19.04
CA GLU A 26 2.25 -10.48 19.88
C GLU A 26 3.59 -10.70 19.15
N ILE A 27 4.63 -10.00 19.59
CA ILE A 27 6.00 -10.18 19.12
C ILE A 27 6.52 -11.48 19.74
N ALA A 28 6.27 -12.61 19.08
CA ALA A 28 6.80 -13.90 19.49
C ALA A 28 8.11 -14.21 18.73
N ASN A 29 9.21 -14.36 19.47
CA ASN A 29 10.51 -14.78 18.95
C ASN A 29 10.55 -16.30 18.75
N TYR A 30 9.91 -16.87 17.72
CA TYR A 30 10.17 -18.28 17.36
C TYR A 30 10.03 -18.55 15.85
N PRO A 31 10.96 -19.33 15.26
CA PRO A 31 10.77 -19.90 13.94
C PRO A 31 9.71 -21.00 14.04
N PHE A 32 8.77 -21.04 13.09
CA PHE A 32 7.69 -22.03 12.95
C PHE A 32 6.44 -21.86 13.84
N THR A 33 5.51 -20.95 13.50
CA THR A 33 4.09 -21.10 13.90
C THR A 33 3.12 -20.80 12.76
N THR A 34 2.10 -21.66 12.63
CA THR A 34 0.98 -21.66 11.66
C THR A 34 -0.08 -20.77 12.27
N ILE A 35 -0.18 -19.54 11.80
CA ILE A 35 -1.26 -18.63 12.15
C ILE A 35 -1.58 -17.92 10.84
N ASP A 36 -2.87 -17.78 10.51
CA ASP A 36 -3.32 -16.93 9.40
C ASP A 36 -2.54 -15.60 9.42
N PRO A 37 -2.21 -15.01 8.26
CA PRO A 37 -1.40 -13.79 8.23
C PRO A 37 -1.99 -12.74 9.16
N ASN A 38 -1.16 -12.03 9.92
CA ASN A 38 -1.68 -10.94 10.74
C ASN A 38 -2.24 -9.88 9.81
N VAL A 39 -3.56 -9.71 9.80
CA VAL A 39 -4.23 -8.67 9.03
C VAL A 39 -4.56 -7.52 9.98
N GLY A 40 -4.09 -6.33 9.66
CA GLY A 40 -4.35 -5.12 10.43
C GLY A 40 -4.89 -4.01 9.55
N VAL A 41 -5.40 -2.95 10.17
CA VAL A 41 -5.82 -1.73 9.47
C VAL A 41 -4.89 -0.61 9.90
N THR A 42 -4.33 0.11 8.93
CA THR A 42 -3.63 1.37 9.15
C THR A 42 -4.44 2.52 8.60
N TRP A 43 -4.20 3.72 9.12
CA TRP A 43 -4.93 4.92 8.78
C TRP A 43 -3.99 5.90 8.11
N LEU A 44 -4.21 6.16 6.83
CA LEU A 44 -3.41 7.11 6.06
C LEU A 44 -4.15 8.42 5.86
N PRO A 45 -3.48 9.57 6.03
CA PRO A 45 -4.06 10.84 5.62
C PRO A 45 -4.20 10.91 4.10
N LEU A 46 -5.30 11.47 3.63
CA LEU A 46 -5.42 11.87 2.23
C LEU A 46 -4.37 12.95 1.90
N PRO A 47 -3.80 12.92 0.68
CA PRO A 47 -2.82 13.91 0.24
C PRO A 47 -3.43 15.30 0.12
N MET A 48 -4.73 15.36 -0.21
CA MET A 48 -5.49 16.61 -0.35
C MET A 48 -6.38 16.84 0.89
N PRO A 49 -6.69 18.10 1.23
CA PRO A 49 -7.68 18.41 2.25
C PRO A 49 -9.02 17.73 1.94
N CYS A 50 -9.67 17.25 2.99
CA CYS A 50 -11.00 16.66 2.91
C CYS A 50 -11.97 17.62 2.21
N ALA A 51 -12.85 17.08 1.37
CA ALA A 51 -13.94 17.82 0.74
C ALA A 51 -14.79 18.64 1.75
N CYS A 52 -14.81 18.25 3.04
CA CYS A 52 -15.51 19.01 4.07
C CYS A 52 -14.97 20.44 4.27
N ALA A 53 -13.71 20.72 3.89
CA ALA A 53 -13.15 22.07 3.89
C ALA A 53 -13.94 22.98 2.94
N GLU A 54 -14.16 22.53 1.70
CA GLU A 54 -14.93 23.28 0.71
C GLU A 54 -16.39 23.47 1.15
N LEU A 55 -17.01 22.42 1.70
CA LEU A 55 -18.38 22.51 2.22
C LEU A 55 -18.48 23.51 3.37
N ARG A 56 -17.50 23.50 4.27
CA ARG A 56 -17.45 24.45 5.39
C ARG A 56 -17.35 25.88 4.89
N SER A 57 -16.39 26.18 4.01
CA SER A 57 -16.25 27.53 3.45
C SER A 57 -17.52 28.02 2.77
N ARG A 58 -18.23 27.15 2.04
CA ARG A 58 -19.53 27.50 1.42
C ARG A 58 -20.63 27.77 2.45
N ARG A 59 -20.70 27.00 3.54
CA ARG A 59 -21.68 27.21 4.62
C ARG A 59 -21.39 28.49 5.42
N GLU A 60 -20.12 28.77 5.72
CA GLU A 60 -19.70 30.01 6.37
C GLU A 60 -20.02 31.24 5.50
N ALA A 61 -19.70 31.19 4.21
CA ALA A 61 -19.99 32.28 3.27
C ALA A 61 -21.49 32.58 3.10
N THR A 62 -22.34 31.58 3.33
CA THR A 62 -23.81 31.72 3.27
C THR A 62 -24.45 32.00 4.63
N GLY A 63 -23.66 32.15 5.69
CA GLY A 63 -24.17 32.38 7.06
C GLY A 63 -24.89 31.17 7.66
N ARG A 64 -24.69 29.97 7.10
CA ARG A 64 -25.28 28.71 7.60
C ARG A 64 -24.41 28.03 8.65
N LEU A 65 -23.18 28.50 8.85
CA LEU A 65 -22.26 27.99 9.85
C LEU A 65 -21.40 29.15 10.38
N GLU A 66 -21.17 29.16 11.69
CA GLU A 66 -20.26 30.13 12.33
C GLU A 66 -18.79 29.79 12.01
N PRO A 67 -17.89 30.80 12.01
CA PRO A 67 -16.46 30.58 11.86
C PRO A 67 -15.91 29.57 12.89
N THR A 68 -14.85 28.86 12.52
CA THR A 68 -14.19 27.89 13.40
C THR A 68 -13.71 28.55 14.70
N SER A 69 -14.18 28.05 15.84
CA SER A 69 -13.67 28.42 17.15
C SER A 69 -12.26 27.86 17.34
N VAL A 70 -11.42 28.57 18.11
CA VAL A 70 -10.10 28.09 18.52
C VAL A 70 -10.20 26.79 19.32
N ASP A 71 -11.29 26.60 20.05
CA ASP A 71 -11.55 25.43 20.89
C ASP A 71 -12.25 24.28 20.15
N ASP A 72 -12.41 24.35 18.82
CA ASP A 72 -13.01 23.27 18.04
C ASP A 72 -12.08 22.04 18.03
N HIS A 73 -12.46 20.99 18.75
CA HIS A 73 -11.73 19.72 18.82
C HIS A 73 -11.47 19.07 17.45
N ARG A 74 -12.29 19.36 16.43
CA ARG A 74 -12.11 18.84 15.07
C ARG A 74 -11.48 19.85 14.11
N ARG A 75 -11.05 21.00 14.66
CA ARG A 75 -10.32 22.08 13.98
C ARG A 75 -10.94 22.45 12.63
N GLY A 76 -12.25 22.62 12.57
CA GLY A 76 -12.92 22.97 11.33
C GLY A 76 -13.63 21.82 10.63
N SER A 77 -13.31 20.56 10.92
CA SER A 77 -13.84 19.43 10.13
C SER A 77 -15.32 19.15 10.42
N ILE A 78 -16.17 19.24 9.40
CA ILE A 78 -17.64 19.07 9.52
C ILE A 78 -18.17 17.73 8.99
N CYS A 79 -17.31 16.85 8.44
CA CYS A 79 -17.74 15.53 7.94
C CYS A 79 -17.92 14.51 9.06
N ASN A 80 -18.72 13.48 8.82
CA ASN A 80 -19.05 12.41 9.77
C ASN A 80 -18.53 11.06 9.25
N PRO A 81 -17.20 10.78 9.34
CA PRO A 81 -16.62 9.53 8.85
C PRO A 81 -17.29 8.27 9.40
N ASN A 82 -17.73 7.37 8.52
CA ASN A 82 -18.05 5.97 8.89
C ASN A 82 -16.77 5.18 9.23
N SER A 83 -15.68 5.50 8.52
CA SER A 83 -14.36 4.92 8.74
C SER A 83 -13.32 6.02 8.90
N GLY A 84 -12.42 5.83 9.86
CA GLY A 84 -11.29 6.72 10.12
C GLY A 84 -11.71 7.97 10.89
N SER A 85 -10.97 9.04 10.70
CA SER A 85 -11.22 10.31 11.38
C SER A 85 -10.94 11.48 10.45
N CYS A 86 -11.43 12.67 10.82
CA CYS A 86 -11.08 13.90 10.13
C CYS A 86 -10.96 15.03 11.13
N ASN A 87 -9.75 15.58 11.23
CA ASN A 87 -9.39 16.70 12.10
C ASN A 87 -8.56 17.70 11.28
N GLY A 88 -8.84 19.01 11.37
CA GLY A 88 -8.15 20.02 10.58
C GLY A 88 -8.28 19.83 9.06
N HIS A 89 -9.40 19.28 8.60
CA HIS A 89 -9.62 18.85 7.22
C HIS A 89 -8.64 17.77 6.72
N ARG A 90 -7.85 17.13 7.60
CA ARG A 90 -7.02 15.97 7.28
C ARG A 90 -7.84 14.71 7.49
N ARG A 91 -8.33 14.10 6.40
CA ARG A 91 -9.13 12.86 6.44
C ARG A 91 -8.20 11.67 6.47
N LEU A 92 -8.38 10.78 7.45
CA LEU A 92 -7.74 9.48 7.49
C LEU A 92 -8.62 8.42 6.81
N VAL A 93 -8.03 7.59 5.98
CA VAL A 93 -8.68 6.49 5.26
C VAL A 93 -8.05 5.14 5.63
N PRO A 94 -8.85 4.06 5.71
CA PRO A 94 -8.36 2.75 6.11
C PRO A 94 -7.60 2.07 4.96
N ILE A 95 -6.42 1.55 5.26
CA ILE A 95 -5.69 0.61 4.39
C ILE A 95 -5.50 -0.70 5.15
N THR A 96 -5.78 -1.82 4.50
CA THR A 96 -5.50 -3.13 5.08
C THR A 96 -4.01 -3.46 4.90
N LEU A 97 -3.34 -3.80 5.99
CA LEU A 97 -1.98 -4.33 6.00
C LEU A 97 -2.01 -5.83 6.25
N VAL A 98 -1.17 -6.56 5.54
CA VAL A 98 -1.03 -8.00 5.68
C VAL A 98 0.41 -8.28 6.07
N ASP A 99 0.64 -8.81 7.27
CA ASP A 99 1.96 -9.27 7.68
C ASP A 99 2.25 -10.61 7.02
N VAL A 100 2.96 -10.58 5.91
CA VAL A 100 3.29 -11.81 5.19
C VAL A 100 4.45 -12.48 5.91
N ALA A 101 4.33 -13.77 6.24
CA ALA A 101 5.38 -14.53 6.92
C ALA A 101 6.71 -14.39 6.15
N GLY A 102 7.84 -14.26 6.85
CA GLY A 102 9.13 -14.01 6.19
C GLY A 102 9.50 -15.15 5.22
N LEU A 103 9.97 -14.80 4.02
CA LEU A 103 10.58 -15.75 3.10
C LEU A 103 11.93 -16.21 3.66
N VAL A 104 12.11 -17.53 3.71
CA VAL A 104 13.37 -18.18 4.04
C VAL A 104 13.93 -18.75 2.74
N PRO A 105 15.27 -18.75 2.53
CA PRO A 105 15.90 -19.38 1.37
C PRO A 105 15.34 -20.77 1.02
N GLY A 106 14.95 -20.95 -0.26
CA GLY A 106 14.41 -22.22 -0.75
C GLY A 106 12.93 -22.44 -0.43
N ALA A 107 12.16 -21.38 -0.15
CA ALA A 107 10.71 -21.48 0.07
C ALA A 107 9.97 -22.00 -1.18
N HIS A 108 10.44 -21.66 -2.39
CA HIS A 108 9.90 -22.15 -3.65
C HIS A 108 10.13 -23.66 -3.89
N GLU A 109 11.10 -24.29 -3.21
CA GLU A 109 11.42 -25.73 -3.34
C GLU A 109 10.49 -26.65 -2.52
N GLY A 110 9.46 -26.10 -1.85
CA GLY A 110 8.46 -26.90 -1.15
C GLY A 110 8.85 -27.37 0.26
N ARG A 111 9.85 -26.74 0.91
CA ARG A 111 10.23 -26.99 2.32
C ARG A 111 9.21 -26.41 3.35
N GLY A 112 7.92 -26.56 3.07
CA GLY A 112 6.80 -26.11 3.93
C GLY A 112 6.12 -24.82 3.45
N ARG A 113 4.82 -24.67 3.80
CA ARG A 113 3.90 -23.51 3.70
C ARG A 113 3.93 -22.54 2.50
N GLY A 114 4.71 -22.78 1.45
CA GLY A 114 4.79 -21.91 0.27
C GLY A 114 3.41 -21.50 -0.24
N ASN A 115 2.49 -22.46 -0.44
CA ASN A 115 1.14 -22.17 -0.94
C ASN A 115 0.32 -21.21 -0.04
N GLN A 116 0.53 -21.19 1.28
CA GLN A 116 -0.21 -20.29 2.18
C GLN A 116 0.38 -18.87 2.13
N PHE A 117 1.71 -18.75 2.22
CA PHE A 117 2.43 -17.48 2.03
C PHE A 117 2.05 -16.79 0.71
N LEU A 118 1.95 -17.58 -0.36
CA LEU A 118 1.62 -17.10 -1.70
C LEU A 118 0.14 -16.74 -1.83
N SER A 119 -0.76 -17.47 -1.17
CA SER A 119 -2.18 -17.08 -1.09
C SER A 119 -2.36 -15.75 -0.36
N ASP A 120 -1.48 -15.43 0.59
CA ASP A 120 -1.51 -14.17 1.33
C ASP A 120 -0.97 -13.02 0.47
N LEU A 121 0.14 -13.24 -0.24
CA LEU A 121 0.67 -12.31 -1.24
C LEU A 121 -0.31 -12.01 -2.37
N ALA A 122 -0.96 -13.04 -2.92
CA ALA A 122 -1.91 -12.93 -4.03
C ALA A 122 -3.09 -12.00 -3.75
N ARG A 123 -3.37 -11.70 -2.48
CA ARG A 123 -4.44 -10.79 -2.06
C ARG A 123 -3.96 -9.35 -1.90
N CYS A 124 -2.66 -9.09 -2.04
CA CYS A 124 -2.06 -7.78 -1.88
C CYS A 124 -1.97 -7.05 -3.22
N ASP A 125 -2.28 -5.75 -3.21
CA ASP A 125 -2.18 -4.86 -4.37
C ASP A 125 -0.73 -4.37 -4.60
N ALA A 126 0.08 -4.32 -3.53
CA ALA A 126 1.50 -3.98 -3.56
C ALA A 126 2.23 -4.60 -2.36
N LEU A 127 3.56 -4.66 -2.44
CA LEU A 127 4.43 -5.15 -1.38
C LEU A 127 5.32 -4.03 -0.83
N LEU A 128 5.41 -3.97 0.50
CA LEU A 128 6.31 -3.13 1.24
C LEU A 128 7.40 -4.01 1.87
N GLN A 129 8.58 -4.03 1.26
CA GLN A 129 9.72 -4.80 1.75
C GLN A 129 10.46 -4.02 2.83
N ILE A 130 10.55 -4.59 4.03
CA ILE A 130 11.38 -4.09 5.11
C ILE A 130 12.78 -4.69 4.96
N VAL A 131 13.78 -3.84 4.77
CA VAL A 131 15.19 -4.22 4.58
C VAL A 131 16.02 -3.64 5.73
N ASP A 132 16.94 -4.44 6.27
CA ASP A 132 17.85 -3.95 7.32
C ASP A 132 19.06 -3.24 6.71
N VAL A 133 19.05 -1.91 6.75
CA VAL A 133 20.18 -1.11 6.22
C VAL A 133 21.30 -0.87 7.23
N SER A 134 21.14 -1.31 8.49
CA SER A 134 22.20 -1.21 9.49
C SER A 134 23.25 -2.31 9.37
N GLY A 135 23.01 -3.34 8.55
CA GLY A 135 23.90 -4.50 8.44
C GLY A 135 23.99 -5.31 9.74
N SER A 136 22.95 -5.26 10.57
CA SER A 136 22.93 -5.91 11.90
C SER A 136 22.52 -7.38 11.86
N THR A 137 22.02 -7.86 10.72
CA THR A 137 21.47 -9.21 10.52
C THR A 137 22.05 -9.88 9.28
N ASP A 138 22.24 -11.20 9.30
CA ASP A 138 22.64 -11.99 8.12
C ASP A 138 21.45 -12.27 7.18
N ILE A 139 21.67 -12.93 6.04
CA ILE A 139 20.62 -13.18 5.03
C ILE A 139 19.46 -14.04 5.54
N GLU A 140 19.68 -14.87 6.56
CA GLU A 140 18.64 -15.67 7.22
C GLU A 140 17.88 -14.86 8.29
N GLY A 141 18.36 -13.65 8.60
CA GLY A 141 17.80 -12.77 9.62
C GLY A 141 18.39 -13.00 11.01
N ASN A 142 19.47 -13.74 11.18
CA ASN A 142 20.12 -13.90 12.48
C ASN A 142 20.90 -12.63 12.85
N PRO A 143 20.81 -12.14 14.10
CA PRO A 143 21.60 -10.99 14.53
C PRO A 143 23.10 -11.29 14.55
N VAL A 144 23.89 -10.48 13.83
CA VAL A 144 25.36 -10.58 13.77
C VAL A 144 26.07 -9.32 14.26
N GLY A 145 25.32 -8.27 14.59
CA GLY A 145 25.84 -7.02 15.16
C GLY A 145 26.28 -6.03 14.07
N SER A 146 27.38 -6.31 13.39
CA SER A 146 27.87 -5.50 12.25
C SER A 146 28.48 -6.38 11.17
N GLY A 147 28.40 -5.94 9.91
CA GLY A 147 28.89 -6.69 8.76
C GLY A 147 27.97 -7.86 8.35
N GLY A 148 26.67 -7.72 8.58
CA GLY A 148 25.63 -8.62 8.08
C GLY A 148 25.41 -8.54 6.57
N SER A 149 24.21 -8.91 6.12
CA SER A 149 23.90 -8.95 4.69
C SER A 149 23.84 -7.55 4.06
N ASP A 150 24.18 -7.50 2.78
CA ASP A 150 23.99 -6.31 1.94
C ASP A 150 22.48 -6.11 1.68
N PRO A 151 21.92 -4.92 1.94
CA PRO A 151 20.54 -4.57 1.59
C PRO A 151 20.16 -4.90 0.14
N LEU A 152 21.12 -4.77 -0.79
CA LEU A 152 20.91 -5.10 -2.19
C LEU A 152 20.68 -6.60 -2.42
N GLU A 153 21.43 -7.43 -1.71
CA GLU A 153 21.31 -8.88 -1.74
C GLU A 153 19.97 -9.32 -1.14
N GLU A 154 19.54 -8.70 -0.04
CA GLU A 154 18.21 -8.96 0.56
C GLU A 154 17.06 -8.63 -0.39
N HIS A 155 17.16 -7.51 -1.10
CA HIS A 155 16.15 -7.12 -2.09
C HIS A 155 16.10 -8.12 -3.25
N ARG A 156 17.25 -8.41 -3.87
CA ARG A 156 17.34 -9.36 -4.99
C ARG A 156 16.86 -10.76 -4.61
N PHE A 157 17.22 -11.23 -3.42
CA PHE A 157 16.77 -12.53 -2.92
C PHE A 157 15.23 -12.65 -2.90
N LEU A 158 14.53 -11.61 -2.43
CA LEU A 158 13.06 -11.59 -2.46
C LEU A 158 12.53 -11.69 -3.89
N LEU A 159 13.10 -10.91 -4.81
CA LEU A 159 12.66 -10.87 -6.21
C LEU A 159 12.89 -12.22 -6.91
N ASP A 160 14.06 -12.80 -6.73
CA ASP A 160 14.44 -14.09 -7.31
C ASP A 160 13.52 -15.22 -6.83
N GLU A 161 13.14 -15.23 -5.55
CA GLU A 161 12.19 -16.21 -5.00
C GLU A 161 10.78 -16.05 -5.60
N LEU A 162 10.30 -14.81 -5.76
CA LEU A 162 8.99 -14.55 -6.37
C LEU A 162 8.98 -14.92 -7.86
N ASP A 163 10.06 -14.60 -8.58
CA ASP A 163 10.22 -14.87 -10.01
C ASP A 163 10.36 -16.39 -10.26
N ALA A 164 11.16 -17.09 -9.43
CA ALA A 164 11.28 -18.55 -9.48
C ALA A 164 9.94 -19.25 -9.20
N TRP A 165 9.17 -18.72 -8.27
CA TRP A 165 7.83 -19.24 -7.98
C TRP A 165 6.86 -19.07 -9.16
N LEU A 166 6.73 -17.86 -9.70
CA LEU A 166 5.86 -17.62 -10.86
C LEU A 166 6.29 -18.45 -12.06
N LEU A 167 7.59 -18.56 -12.29
CA LEU A 167 8.16 -19.44 -13.30
C LEU A 167 7.74 -20.90 -13.09
N GLY A 168 7.78 -21.39 -11.84
CA GLY A 168 7.29 -22.71 -11.48
C GLY A 168 5.84 -22.94 -11.87
N ILE A 169 4.94 -21.98 -11.60
CA ILE A 169 3.53 -22.06 -11.99
C ILE A 169 3.37 -22.05 -13.52
N ILE A 170 4.07 -21.14 -14.21
CA ILE A 170 3.99 -20.99 -15.67
C ILE A 170 4.45 -22.25 -16.39
N ARG A 171 5.53 -22.89 -15.89
CA ARG A 171 6.08 -24.13 -16.46
C ARG A 171 5.09 -25.29 -16.42
N LEU A 172 4.18 -25.33 -15.45
CA LEU A 172 3.17 -26.39 -15.35
C LEU A 172 2.22 -26.35 -16.56
N GLY A 173 2.42 -27.27 -17.49
CA GLY A 173 1.62 -27.37 -18.72
C GLY A 173 2.10 -26.51 -19.88
N TRP A 174 3.28 -25.88 -19.77
CA TRP A 174 3.87 -25.02 -20.80
C TRP A 174 4.00 -25.72 -22.16
N ASP A 175 4.44 -26.99 -22.19
CA ASP A 175 4.60 -27.77 -23.42
C ASP A 175 3.32 -27.88 -24.27
N ARG A 176 2.15 -27.88 -23.61
CA ARG A 176 0.86 -27.91 -24.31
C ARG A 176 0.52 -26.52 -24.85
N ALA A 177 0.74 -25.48 -24.04
CA ALA A 177 0.48 -24.10 -24.41
C ALA A 177 1.36 -23.65 -25.59
N SER A 178 2.67 -23.93 -25.53
CA SER A 178 3.63 -23.58 -26.58
C SER A 178 3.32 -24.27 -27.92
N ARG A 179 2.85 -25.52 -27.91
CA ARG A 179 2.35 -26.21 -29.11
C ARG A 179 1.08 -25.57 -29.68
N ARG A 180 0.13 -25.18 -28.82
CA ARG A 180 -1.10 -24.49 -29.27
C ARG A 180 -0.80 -23.13 -29.88
N ALA A 181 0.23 -22.44 -29.37
CA ALA A 181 0.66 -21.16 -29.91
C ALA A 181 1.12 -21.22 -31.38
N GLN A 182 1.43 -22.40 -31.93
CA GLN A 182 1.66 -22.56 -33.38
C GLN A 182 0.46 -22.18 -34.23
N ALA A 183 -0.74 -22.55 -33.77
CA ALA A 183 -1.97 -22.34 -34.51
C ALA A 183 -2.72 -21.08 -34.04
N GLU A 184 -2.70 -20.83 -32.73
CA GLU A 184 -3.47 -19.76 -32.07
C GLU A 184 -2.64 -18.50 -31.79
N GLY A 185 -1.33 -18.54 -32.01
CA GLY A 185 -0.41 -17.44 -31.73
C GLY A 185 -0.29 -17.11 -30.24
N GLU A 186 -0.02 -15.83 -29.95
CA GLU A 186 0.14 -15.29 -28.60
C GLU A 186 -1.10 -15.47 -27.72
N ARG A 187 -2.28 -15.60 -28.33
CA ARG A 187 -3.54 -15.87 -27.61
C ARG A 187 -3.44 -17.13 -26.75
N ALA A 188 -2.86 -18.21 -27.27
CA ALA A 188 -2.72 -19.45 -26.50
C ALA A 188 -1.79 -19.27 -25.28
N ILE A 189 -0.80 -18.39 -25.38
CA ILE A 189 0.09 -18.07 -24.26
C ILE A 189 -0.67 -17.27 -23.21
N LYS A 190 -1.43 -16.23 -23.62
CA LYS A 190 -2.26 -15.45 -22.70
C LYS A 190 -3.31 -16.31 -22.00
N ASP A 191 -4.02 -17.16 -22.73
CA ASP A 191 -5.01 -18.09 -22.17
C ASP A 191 -4.36 -19.04 -21.14
N HIS A 192 -3.15 -19.54 -21.42
CA HIS A 192 -2.39 -20.37 -20.46
C HIS A 192 -2.00 -19.59 -19.20
N LEU A 193 -1.47 -18.38 -19.36
CA LEU A 193 -1.09 -17.54 -18.22
C LEU A 193 -2.31 -17.22 -17.35
N LEU A 194 -3.45 -16.90 -17.96
CA LEU A 194 -4.69 -16.64 -17.23
C LEU A 194 -5.19 -17.90 -16.52
N ASP A 195 -5.24 -19.06 -17.19
CA ASP A 195 -5.63 -20.33 -16.56
C ASP A 195 -4.77 -20.67 -15.33
N ARG A 196 -3.47 -20.37 -15.40
CA ARG A 196 -2.52 -20.68 -14.31
C ARG A 196 -2.50 -19.65 -13.19
N LEU A 197 -2.65 -18.36 -13.50
CA LEU A 197 -2.34 -17.26 -12.59
C LEU A 197 -3.57 -16.45 -12.14
N THR A 198 -4.75 -16.64 -12.73
CA THR A 198 -5.97 -15.96 -12.26
C THR A 198 -6.31 -16.30 -10.80
N GLY A 199 -6.00 -17.53 -10.36
CA GLY A 199 -6.17 -17.95 -8.97
C GLY A 199 -5.35 -17.15 -7.95
N ILE A 200 -4.34 -16.40 -8.41
CA ILE A 200 -3.52 -15.50 -7.60
C ILE A 200 -3.67 -14.02 -8.01
N GLY A 201 -4.74 -13.69 -8.75
CA GLY A 201 -5.08 -12.30 -9.10
C GLY A 201 -4.54 -11.80 -10.45
N ALA A 202 -4.01 -12.67 -11.31
CA ALA A 202 -3.54 -12.23 -12.62
C ALA A 202 -4.68 -11.78 -13.55
N THR A 203 -4.43 -10.74 -14.34
CA THR A 203 -5.35 -10.17 -15.33
C THR A 203 -4.73 -10.22 -16.73
N GLU A 204 -5.51 -9.87 -17.76
CA GLU A 204 -5.00 -9.76 -19.14
C GLU A 204 -3.86 -8.75 -19.27
N VAL A 205 -3.84 -7.71 -18.44
CA VAL A 205 -2.78 -6.70 -18.39
C VAL A 205 -1.46 -7.36 -17.97
N HIS A 206 -1.48 -8.21 -16.94
CA HIS A 206 -0.29 -8.92 -16.46
C HIS A 206 0.22 -9.92 -17.51
N ALA A 207 -0.67 -10.69 -18.12
CA ALA A 207 -0.30 -11.63 -19.19
C ALA A 207 0.31 -10.90 -20.41
N SER A 208 -0.22 -9.72 -20.74
CA SER A 208 0.32 -8.87 -21.81
C SER A 208 1.66 -8.24 -21.44
N ALA A 209 1.87 -7.88 -20.17
CA ALA A 209 3.16 -7.40 -19.68
C ALA A 209 4.25 -8.46 -19.85
N GLY A 210 3.96 -9.71 -19.44
CA GLY A 210 4.88 -10.84 -19.57
C GLY A 210 5.26 -11.15 -21.02
N THR A 211 4.26 -11.35 -21.88
CA THR A 211 4.48 -11.63 -23.32
C THR A 211 5.20 -10.48 -24.03
N GLY A 212 4.83 -9.23 -23.71
CA GLY A 212 5.48 -8.04 -24.24
C GLY A 212 6.94 -7.91 -23.80
N ALA A 213 7.28 -8.28 -22.56
CA ALA A 213 8.67 -8.26 -22.08
C ALA A 213 9.56 -9.24 -22.83
N VAL A 214 9.08 -10.47 -23.06
CA VAL A 214 9.83 -11.45 -23.86
C VAL A 214 10.08 -10.92 -25.27
N HIS A 215 9.09 -10.27 -25.89
CA HIS A 215 9.26 -9.73 -27.23
C HIS A 215 10.30 -8.59 -27.29
N ARG A 216 10.38 -7.77 -26.25
CA ARG A 216 11.34 -6.65 -26.17
C ARG A 216 12.76 -7.13 -25.85
N GLU A 217 12.91 -8.03 -24.88
CA GLU A 217 14.22 -8.46 -24.38
C GLU A 217 14.81 -9.63 -25.17
N HIS A 218 13.96 -10.46 -25.76
CA HIS A 218 14.35 -11.61 -26.57
C HIS A 218 13.74 -11.55 -27.98
N PRO A 219 14.05 -10.52 -28.79
CA PRO A 219 13.44 -10.31 -30.11
C PRO A 219 13.71 -11.47 -31.08
N THR A 220 14.74 -12.28 -30.84
CA THR A 220 15.10 -13.45 -31.65
C THR A 220 14.50 -14.76 -31.14
N ALA A 221 13.76 -14.75 -30.02
CA ALA A 221 13.17 -15.97 -29.47
C ALA A 221 12.18 -16.63 -30.44
N GLY A 222 11.51 -15.80 -31.26
CA GLY A 222 10.58 -16.25 -32.28
C GLY A 222 9.47 -17.10 -31.68
N ASP A 223 9.41 -18.35 -32.10
CA ASP A 223 8.37 -19.31 -31.72
C ASP A 223 8.38 -19.68 -30.22
N PRO A 224 7.24 -19.57 -29.48
CA PRO A 224 7.10 -20.02 -28.10
C PRO A 224 7.51 -21.48 -27.82
N LEU A 225 7.51 -22.37 -28.81
CA LEU A 225 8.06 -23.73 -28.69
C LEU A 225 9.55 -23.77 -28.39
N ARG A 226 10.28 -22.73 -28.78
CA ARG A 226 11.73 -22.61 -28.62
C ARG A 226 12.12 -21.84 -27.36
N TRP A 227 11.15 -21.24 -26.68
CA TRP A 227 11.39 -20.49 -25.45
C TRP A 227 11.88 -21.46 -24.38
N GLY A 228 13.06 -21.16 -23.85
CA GLY A 228 13.66 -21.88 -22.76
C GLY A 228 13.53 -21.11 -21.46
N ASP A 229 14.40 -21.46 -20.52
CA ASP A 229 14.36 -20.92 -19.17
C ASP A 229 14.54 -19.39 -19.12
N LYS A 230 15.32 -18.81 -20.04
CA LYS A 230 15.57 -17.37 -20.08
C LYS A 230 14.32 -16.58 -20.45
N GLU A 231 13.63 -16.97 -21.51
CA GLU A 231 12.41 -16.31 -21.97
C GLU A 231 11.29 -16.45 -20.94
N LEU A 232 11.14 -17.65 -20.37
CA LEU A 232 10.14 -17.89 -19.33
C LEU A 232 10.42 -17.11 -18.05
N HIS A 233 11.68 -16.95 -17.67
CA HIS A 233 12.07 -16.15 -16.52
C HIS A 233 11.80 -14.66 -16.76
N THR A 234 12.16 -14.10 -17.93
CA THR A 234 11.78 -12.72 -18.30
C THR A 234 10.26 -12.53 -18.24
N MET A 235 9.49 -13.50 -18.74
CA MET A 235 8.02 -13.44 -18.66
C MET A 235 7.52 -13.46 -17.21
N ALA A 236 8.06 -14.34 -16.37
CA ALA A 236 7.71 -14.45 -14.96
C ALA A 236 8.04 -13.16 -14.20
N SER A 237 9.23 -12.60 -14.41
CA SER A 237 9.70 -11.37 -13.78
C SER A 237 8.83 -10.17 -14.17
N ALA A 238 8.52 -10.00 -15.46
CA ALA A 238 7.64 -8.94 -15.91
C ALA A 238 6.20 -9.07 -15.38
N ILE A 239 5.69 -10.31 -15.25
CA ILE A 239 4.40 -10.56 -14.60
C ILE A 239 4.47 -10.21 -13.11
N ARG A 240 5.55 -10.58 -12.42
CA ARG A 240 5.79 -10.27 -11.01
C ARG A 240 5.79 -8.78 -10.76
N THR A 241 6.56 -8.01 -11.52
CA THR A 241 6.62 -6.54 -11.40
C THR A 241 5.25 -5.90 -11.59
N ALA A 242 4.44 -6.42 -12.53
CA ALA A 242 3.09 -5.91 -12.77
C ALA A 242 2.08 -6.31 -11.69
N MET A 243 2.18 -7.52 -11.14
CA MET A 243 1.26 -8.05 -10.13
C MET A 243 1.58 -7.60 -8.71
N PHE A 244 2.87 -7.53 -8.39
CA PHE A 244 3.39 -7.31 -7.05
C PHE A 244 4.44 -6.20 -7.10
N PRO A 245 4.03 -4.95 -7.36
CA PRO A 245 4.96 -3.82 -7.28
C PRO A 245 5.57 -3.76 -5.88
N VAL A 246 6.90 -3.67 -5.80
CA VAL A 246 7.65 -3.71 -4.54
C VAL A 246 8.22 -2.33 -4.26
N SER A 247 7.99 -1.81 -3.06
CA SER A 247 8.67 -0.64 -2.52
C SER A 247 9.42 -1.02 -1.24
N VAL A 248 10.54 -0.36 -0.96
CA VAL A 248 11.48 -0.72 0.09
C VAL A 248 11.49 0.31 1.21
N ALA A 249 11.21 -0.16 2.42
CA ALA A 249 11.50 0.55 3.66
C ALA A 249 12.92 0.18 4.10
N ALA A 250 13.86 1.10 3.88
CA ALA A 250 15.25 0.98 4.33
C ALA A 250 15.30 1.19 5.85
N ASN A 251 15.01 0.13 6.61
CA ASN A 251 14.72 0.18 8.03
C ASN A 251 15.98 0.09 8.89
N LYS A 252 15.90 0.65 10.11
CA LYS A 252 17.05 0.88 11.02
C LYS A 252 18.03 1.92 10.45
N ALA A 253 17.53 2.86 9.66
CA ALA A 253 18.31 3.97 9.12
C ALA A 253 18.95 4.84 10.23
N ASP A 254 18.34 4.89 11.42
CA ASP A 254 18.89 5.53 12.62
C ASP A 254 20.21 4.92 13.11
N LYS A 255 20.53 3.69 12.67
CA LYS A 255 21.74 2.95 13.03
C LYS A 255 22.73 2.86 11.86
N SER A 256 22.43 3.49 10.73
CA SER A 256 23.31 3.54 9.55
C SER A 256 23.99 4.90 9.42
N ALA A 257 25.26 4.89 9.00
CA ALA A 257 26.00 6.11 8.68
C ALA A 257 25.79 6.57 7.22
N ASP A 258 25.45 5.65 6.32
CA ASP A 258 25.14 5.93 4.91
C ASP A 258 23.63 5.77 4.69
N LEU A 259 23.02 6.79 4.08
CA LEU A 259 21.60 6.84 3.74
C LEU A 259 21.38 6.93 2.22
N SER A 260 22.46 6.93 1.43
CA SER A 260 22.39 7.08 -0.03
C SER A 260 21.79 5.85 -0.70
N PHE A 261 22.22 4.65 -0.27
CA PHE A 261 21.78 3.36 -0.80
C PHE A 261 21.66 3.33 -2.34
N ALA A 262 22.59 4.02 -3.04
CA ALA A 262 22.41 4.42 -4.45
C ALA A 262 22.14 3.24 -5.39
N ASP A 263 22.84 2.11 -5.20
CA ASP A 263 22.65 0.92 -6.02
C ASP A 263 21.27 0.28 -5.78
N LEU A 264 20.82 0.25 -4.52
CA LEU A 264 19.50 -0.28 -4.17
C LEU A 264 18.38 0.64 -4.65
N SER A 265 18.49 1.96 -4.43
CA SER A 265 17.54 2.95 -4.95
C SER A 265 17.42 2.84 -6.47
N SER A 266 18.54 2.72 -7.19
CA SER A 266 18.53 2.58 -8.65
C SER A 266 17.75 1.36 -9.15
N ILE A 267 17.89 0.20 -8.48
CA ILE A 267 17.17 -1.02 -8.87
C ILE A 267 15.69 -0.91 -8.52
N VAL A 268 15.37 -0.44 -7.31
CA VAL A 268 13.99 -0.31 -6.84
C VAL A 268 13.22 0.67 -7.74
N GLU A 269 13.81 1.81 -8.06
CA GLU A 269 13.21 2.82 -8.94
C GLU A 269 13.07 2.34 -10.39
N ALA A 270 14.02 1.54 -10.89
CA ALA A 270 13.93 0.95 -12.23
C ALA A 270 12.74 0.00 -12.39
N GLU A 271 12.31 -0.65 -11.30
CA GLU A 271 11.10 -1.48 -11.26
C GLU A 271 9.82 -0.68 -10.92
N GLY A 272 9.92 0.64 -10.79
CA GLY A 272 8.79 1.52 -10.42
C GLY A 272 8.46 1.48 -8.91
N GLY A 273 9.38 0.98 -8.10
CA GLY A 273 9.33 1.00 -6.64
C GLY A 273 9.86 2.30 -6.04
N LEU A 274 9.69 2.42 -4.73
CA LEU A 274 10.18 3.55 -3.94
C LEU A 274 11.11 3.05 -2.86
N LEU A 275 12.20 3.76 -2.59
CA LEU A 275 13.07 3.50 -1.44
C LEU A 275 13.03 4.70 -0.49
N VAL A 276 12.66 4.44 0.76
CA VAL A 276 12.62 5.49 1.80
C VAL A 276 13.36 4.99 3.05
N PRO A 277 14.29 5.80 3.61
CA PRO A 277 14.87 5.53 4.94
C PRO A 277 13.79 5.53 6.02
N THR A 278 13.78 4.50 6.86
CA THR A 278 12.77 4.34 7.91
C THR A 278 13.38 3.87 9.22
N SER A 279 12.65 4.12 10.30
CA SER A 279 12.89 3.51 11.60
C SER A 279 11.58 3.09 12.24
N ALA A 280 11.27 1.80 12.11
CA ALA A 280 10.05 1.22 12.67
C ALA A 280 10.00 1.33 14.21
N GLU A 281 11.15 1.26 14.87
CA GLU A 281 11.26 1.39 16.33
C GLU A 281 10.92 2.82 16.77
N ALA A 282 11.44 3.82 16.05
CA ALA A 282 11.18 5.22 16.30
C ALA A 282 9.69 5.59 16.06
N GLU A 283 9.11 5.15 14.93
CA GLU A 283 7.69 5.35 14.63
C GLU A 283 6.79 4.71 15.71
N LEU A 284 7.10 3.49 16.13
CA LEU A 284 6.34 2.79 17.17
C LEU A 284 6.40 3.54 18.51
N ALA A 285 7.56 4.12 18.86
CA ALA A 285 7.73 4.90 20.08
C ALA A 285 6.87 6.18 20.05
N LEU A 286 6.89 6.93 18.95
CA LEU A 286 6.07 8.13 18.76
C LEU A 286 4.58 7.80 18.86
N ARG A 287 4.11 6.75 18.19
CA ARG A 287 2.70 6.36 18.23
C ARG A 287 2.23 5.89 19.60
N ARG A 288 3.07 5.17 20.36
CA ARG A 288 2.75 4.79 21.75
C ARG A 288 2.67 6.00 22.68
N ALA A 289 3.54 6.98 22.49
CA ALA A 289 3.47 8.24 23.23
C ALA A 289 2.21 9.04 22.86
N ALA A 290 1.81 9.02 21.59
CA ALA A 290 0.60 9.68 21.12
C ALA A 290 -0.68 9.01 21.65
N SER A 291 -0.75 7.68 21.60
CA SER A 291 -1.92 6.92 22.06
C SER A 291 -2.15 7.01 23.58
N THR A 292 -1.09 7.28 24.35
CA THR A 292 -1.16 7.56 25.79
C THR A 292 -1.42 9.04 26.10
N GLY A 293 -1.58 9.88 25.06
CA GLY A 293 -1.84 11.31 25.21
C GLY A 293 -0.67 12.08 25.81
N LEU A 294 0.57 11.61 25.64
CA LEU A 294 1.78 12.32 26.07
C LEU A 294 2.20 13.34 25.02
N ILE A 295 2.04 13.00 23.74
CA ILE A 295 2.33 13.89 22.61
C ILE A 295 1.14 13.98 21.67
N GLU A 296 1.01 15.11 20.98
CA GLU A 296 0.17 15.24 19.80
C GLU A 296 1.06 14.98 18.58
N TYR A 297 0.86 13.81 17.96
CA TYR A 297 1.61 13.36 16.80
C TYR A 297 0.62 12.78 15.79
N HIS A 298 0.66 13.27 14.56
CA HIS A 298 -0.09 12.65 13.47
C HIS A 298 0.82 11.77 12.62
N PRO A 299 0.33 10.60 12.16
CA PRO A 299 1.09 9.71 11.30
C PRO A 299 1.75 10.43 10.10
N GLY A 300 3.07 10.31 10.00
CA GLY A 300 3.87 10.89 8.92
C GLY A 300 4.32 12.34 9.13
N ASP A 301 3.99 12.95 10.28
CA ASP A 301 4.50 14.28 10.60
C ASP A 301 5.99 14.21 10.96
N ALA A 302 6.75 15.23 10.60
CA ALA A 302 8.16 15.35 10.95
C ALA A 302 8.38 15.83 12.40
N SER A 303 7.33 16.31 13.06
CA SER A 303 7.37 16.90 14.40
C SER A 303 6.16 16.46 15.22
N PHE A 304 6.26 16.61 16.53
CA PHE A 304 5.16 16.40 17.47
C PHE A 304 5.13 17.54 18.49
N GLU A 305 3.97 17.74 19.11
CA GLU A 305 3.82 18.68 20.23
C GLU A 305 3.69 17.91 21.54
N ILE A 306 4.35 18.37 22.61
CA ILE A 306 4.18 17.75 23.93
C ILE A 306 2.94 18.33 24.59
N THR A 307 1.97 17.47 24.89
CA THR A 307 0.73 17.85 25.58
C THR A 307 1.00 18.26 27.03
N GLU A 308 0.04 18.92 27.69
CA GLU A 308 0.13 19.22 29.13
C GLU A 308 0.36 17.97 29.99
N ASN A 309 -0.27 16.86 29.63
CA ASN A 309 -0.07 15.57 30.30
C ASN A 309 1.36 15.05 30.10
N GLY A 310 1.88 15.13 28.87
CA GLY A 310 3.28 14.83 28.57
C GLY A 310 4.25 15.73 29.35
N GLN A 311 3.90 17.01 29.54
CA GLN A 311 4.68 17.94 30.33
C GLN A 311 4.79 17.57 31.81
N GLN A 312 3.84 16.80 32.35
CA GLN A 312 3.86 16.34 33.74
C GLN A 312 4.49 14.96 33.90
N GLN A 313 4.30 14.07 32.93
CA GLN A 313 4.69 12.66 33.05
C GLN A 313 6.05 12.30 32.43
N LEU A 314 6.52 13.04 31.41
CA LEU A 314 7.77 12.72 30.72
C LEU A 314 8.98 13.25 31.49
N SER A 315 9.93 12.35 31.77
CA SER A 315 11.27 12.71 32.27
C SER A 315 12.10 13.44 31.20
N ASP A 316 13.11 14.20 31.62
CA ASP A 316 14.00 14.93 30.70
C ASP A 316 14.71 13.99 29.71
N ALA A 317 15.08 12.79 30.17
CA ALA A 317 15.68 11.77 29.31
C ALA A 317 14.71 11.27 28.23
N GLN A 318 13.44 11.04 28.58
CA GLN A 318 12.42 10.62 27.61
C GLN A 318 12.10 11.73 26.61
N ARG A 319 12.05 12.99 27.04
CA ARG A 319 11.85 14.14 26.13
C ARG A 319 13.00 14.25 25.15
N SER A 320 14.23 14.19 25.64
CA SER A 320 15.42 14.22 24.80
C SER A 320 15.44 13.07 23.79
N ALA A 321 15.04 11.86 24.22
CA ALA A 321 14.92 10.71 23.34
C ALA A 321 13.85 10.91 22.25
N LEU A 322 12.66 11.40 22.60
CA LEU A 322 11.60 11.69 21.62
C LEU A 322 12.03 12.77 20.63
N SER A 323 12.68 13.84 21.10
CA SER A 323 13.22 14.89 20.22
C SER A 323 14.29 14.35 19.27
N SER A 324 15.23 13.53 19.77
CA SER A 324 16.27 12.91 18.93
C SER A 324 15.68 11.97 17.87
N ILE A 325 14.60 11.25 18.21
CA ILE A 325 13.84 10.43 17.26
C ILE A 325 13.23 11.30 16.16
N ALA A 326 12.52 12.38 16.53
CA ALA A 326 11.89 13.27 15.55
C ALA A 326 12.91 13.98 14.67
N ASP A 327 14.05 14.41 15.21
CA ASP A 327 15.13 15.03 14.43
C ASP A 327 15.70 14.04 13.40
N SER A 328 15.87 12.77 13.79
CA SER A 328 16.36 11.72 12.88
C SER A 328 15.36 11.47 11.74
N ILE A 329 14.08 11.25 12.07
CA ILE A 329 13.02 11.02 11.07
C ILE A 329 12.84 12.25 10.17
N GLY A 330 12.82 13.45 10.73
CA GLY A 330 12.64 14.71 10.01
C GLY A 330 13.81 15.06 9.09
N SER A 331 15.00 14.54 9.37
CA SER A 331 16.17 14.70 8.49
C SER A 331 16.11 13.84 7.22
N TRP A 332 15.27 12.80 7.21
CA TRP A 332 15.14 11.89 6.08
C TRP A 332 14.06 12.34 5.10
N GLY A 333 14.37 12.27 3.81
CA GLY A 333 13.37 12.44 2.76
C GLY A 333 12.33 11.32 2.78
N GLY A 334 11.12 11.59 2.29
CA GLY A 334 10.10 10.55 2.06
C GLY A 334 9.15 10.26 3.22
N GLY A 335 9.22 11.01 4.34
CA GLY A 335 8.21 10.94 5.40
C GLY A 335 8.18 9.63 6.19
N GLY A 336 9.31 8.91 6.21
CA GLY A 336 9.46 7.66 6.95
C GLY A 336 8.50 6.56 6.50
N LEU A 337 8.07 5.72 7.45
CA LEU A 337 7.26 4.53 7.15
C LEU A 337 5.86 4.90 6.65
N VAL A 338 5.24 5.93 7.23
CA VAL A 338 3.92 6.41 6.83
C VAL A 338 3.97 7.13 5.49
N GLY A 339 5.00 7.96 5.26
CA GLY A 339 5.20 8.65 3.99
C GLY A 339 5.43 7.67 2.83
N LEU A 340 6.28 6.66 3.03
CA LEU A 340 6.48 5.59 2.06
C LEU A 340 5.16 4.88 1.74
N LEU A 341 4.40 4.47 2.76
CA LEU A 341 3.12 3.80 2.54
C LEU A 341 2.10 4.70 1.83
N SER A 342 2.09 6.00 2.15
CA SER A 342 1.27 7.00 1.47
C SER A 342 1.63 7.09 -0.02
N GLU A 343 2.92 7.17 -0.35
CA GLU A 343 3.37 7.27 -1.74
C GLU A 343 3.14 5.95 -2.51
N VAL A 344 3.26 4.78 -1.86
CA VAL A 344 2.84 3.50 -2.44
C VAL A 344 1.35 3.53 -2.81
N VAL A 345 0.50 4.06 -1.94
CA VAL A 345 -0.96 4.08 -2.16
C VAL A 345 -1.37 5.12 -3.21
N PHE A 346 -0.96 6.37 -3.05
CA PHE A 346 -1.45 7.48 -3.87
C PHE A 346 -0.61 7.72 -5.12
N GLY A 347 0.69 7.41 -5.07
CA GLY A 347 1.63 7.51 -6.19
C GLY A 347 1.69 6.21 -6.99
N GLN A 348 2.38 5.19 -6.44
CA GLN A 348 2.67 3.92 -7.14
C GLN A 348 1.40 3.19 -7.60
N LEU A 349 0.42 3.03 -6.70
CA LEU A 349 -0.88 2.42 -7.02
C LEU A 349 -1.89 3.41 -7.61
N SER A 350 -1.53 4.69 -7.72
CA SER A 350 -2.35 5.74 -8.31
C SER A 350 -3.80 5.75 -7.80
N ARG A 351 -3.98 5.58 -6.48
CA ARG A 351 -5.30 5.64 -5.86
C ARG A 351 -5.74 7.10 -5.68
N ILE A 352 -7.04 7.32 -5.85
CA ILE A 352 -7.71 8.59 -5.60
C ILE A 352 -8.85 8.38 -4.62
N ALA A 353 -9.22 9.41 -3.88
CA ALA A 353 -10.36 9.38 -2.99
C ALA A 353 -11.62 9.89 -3.70
N ALA A 354 -12.70 9.12 -3.64
CA ALA A 354 -14.02 9.54 -4.12
C ALA A 354 -15.02 9.51 -2.96
N TYR A 355 -15.92 10.49 -2.93
CA TYR A 355 -16.92 10.68 -1.88
C TYR A 355 -18.32 10.39 -2.43
N PRO A 356 -18.86 9.18 -2.28
CA PRO A 356 -20.25 8.91 -2.62
C PRO A 356 -21.17 9.64 -1.62
N VAL A 357 -22.19 10.31 -2.13
CA VAL A 357 -23.23 10.98 -1.33
C VAL A 357 -24.61 10.65 -1.89
N GLN A 358 -25.65 10.78 -1.08
CA GLN A 358 -27.02 10.63 -1.56
C GLN A 358 -27.60 11.98 -2.00
N ASP A 359 -27.46 13.01 -1.15
CA ASP A 359 -27.87 14.39 -1.44
C ASP A 359 -26.66 15.19 -1.96
N GLU A 360 -26.71 15.57 -3.23
CA GLU A 360 -25.67 16.35 -3.92
C GLU A 360 -25.58 17.82 -3.48
N THR A 361 -26.62 18.36 -2.84
CA THR A 361 -26.66 19.76 -2.38
C THR A 361 -26.01 19.90 -1.01
N HIS A 362 -26.31 18.98 -0.09
CA HIS A 362 -25.82 19.03 1.29
C HIS A 362 -24.61 18.14 1.55
N TRP A 363 -24.29 17.26 0.59
CA TRP A 363 -23.22 16.26 0.64
C TRP A 363 -23.40 15.29 1.80
N VAL A 364 -24.62 14.76 1.93
CA VAL A 364 -25.01 13.82 3.00
C VAL A 364 -25.47 12.48 2.45
N ASP A 365 -25.40 11.43 3.28
CA ASP A 365 -26.09 10.16 3.05
C ASP A 365 -27.57 10.20 3.44
N GLY A 366 -28.25 9.06 3.37
CA GLY A 366 -29.66 8.91 3.75
C GLY A 366 -29.94 9.10 5.24
N GLU A 367 -28.92 9.08 6.10
CA GLU A 367 -29.03 9.33 7.54
C GLU A 367 -28.73 10.80 7.89
N GLY A 368 -28.26 11.59 6.92
CA GLY A 368 -27.89 12.99 7.11
C GLY A 368 -26.43 13.19 7.53
N ASN A 369 -25.60 12.15 7.51
CA ASN A 369 -24.17 12.24 7.81
C ASN A 369 -23.44 12.91 6.65
N VAL A 370 -22.62 13.93 6.93
CA VAL A 370 -21.90 14.70 5.91
C VAL A 370 -20.65 13.94 5.45
N LEU A 371 -20.51 13.66 4.16
CA LEU A 371 -19.35 12.98 3.55
C LEU A 371 -18.89 11.75 4.38
N PRO A 372 -19.77 10.75 4.55
CA PRO A 372 -19.52 9.67 5.50
C PRO A 372 -18.40 8.75 5.02
N ASP A 373 -18.36 8.46 3.72
CA ASP A 373 -17.38 7.57 3.12
C ASP A 373 -16.37 8.34 2.27
N ALA A 374 -15.12 7.88 2.32
CA ALA A 374 -14.04 8.32 1.43
C ALA A 374 -13.40 7.05 0.87
N ILE A 375 -13.85 6.64 -0.33
CA ILE A 375 -13.49 5.36 -0.93
C ILE A 375 -12.25 5.57 -1.79
N LEU A 376 -11.23 4.76 -1.56
CA LEU A 376 -10.04 4.73 -2.41
C LEU A 376 -10.30 3.85 -3.63
N VAL A 377 -10.22 4.45 -4.81
CA VAL A 377 -10.40 3.78 -6.10
C VAL A 377 -9.20 4.05 -7.01
N PRO A 378 -8.89 3.18 -7.99
CA PRO A 378 -7.91 3.50 -9.04
C PRO A 378 -8.24 4.82 -9.77
N ARG A 379 -7.24 5.59 -10.19
CA ARG A 379 -7.42 6.86 -10.94
C ARG A 379 -8.24 6.73 -12.24
N SER A 380 -8.31 5.54 -12.85
CA SER A 380 -9.11 5.27 -14.05
C SER A 380 -10.55 4.81 -13.75
N THR A 381 -10.97 4.84 -12.48
CA THR A 381 -12.30 4.37 -12.09
C THR A 381 -13.37 5.32 -12.60
N THR A 382 -14.39 4.75 -13.24
CA THR A 382 -15.52 5.52 -13.74
C THR A 382 -16.61 5.72 -12.69
N ALA A 383 -17.56 6.62 -12.93
CA ALA A 383 -18.73 6.81 -12.06
C ALA A 383 -19.50 5.50 -11.80
N LYS A 384 -19.62 4.61 -12.81
CA LYS A 384 -20.20 3.28 -12.62
C LYS A 384 -19.31 2.37 -11.77
N GLY A 385 -17.99 2.44 -11.94
CA GLY A 385 -17.04 1.72 -11.10
C GLY A 385 -17.12 2.09 -9.62
N LEU A 386 -17.33 3.37 -9.31
CA LEU A 386 -17.59 3.83 -7.95
C LEU A 386 -18.89 3.25 -7.40
N ALA A 387 -19.95 3.15 -8.22
CA ALA A 387 -21.19 2.50 -7.79
C ALA A 387 -20.96 1.05 -7.35
N TYR A 388 -20.20 0.26 -8.10
CA TYR A 388 -19.80 -1.09 -7.69
C TYR A 388 -18.94 -1.11 -6.41
N SER A 389 -18.14 -0.06 -6.20
CA SER A 389 -17.31 0.07 -4.99
C SER A 389 -18.14 0.36 -3.73
N VAL A 390 -19.31 0.99 -3.90
CA VAL A 390 -20.29 1.19 -2.82
C VAL A 390 -21.10 -0.09 -2.60
N HIS A 391 -21.77 -0.60 -3.64
CA HIS A 391 -22.56 -1.84 -3.59
C HIS A 391 -22.82 -2.41 -4.98
N SER A 392 -22.87 -3.73 -5.13
CA SER A 392 -23.13 -4.39 -6.43
C SER A 392 -24.43 -3.92 -7.08
N ASP A 393 -25.50 -3.81 -6.29
CA ASP A 393 -26.82 -3.43 -6.78
C ASP A 393 -26.86 -2.01 -7.35
N LEU A 394 -26.07 -1.07 -6.79
CA LEU A 394 -25.95 0.28 -7.33
C LEU A 394 -25.21 0.29 -8.67
N GLY A 395 -24.20 -0.58 -8.81
CA GLY A 395 -23.46 -0.76 -10.06
C GLY A 395 -24.31 -1.39 -11.17
N ASP A 396 -25.06 -2.45 -10.85
CA ASP A 396 -25.94 -3.14 -11.79
C ASP A 396 -27.16 -2.29 -12.16
N GLY A 397 -27.70 -1.57 -11.18
CA GLY A 397 -28.83 -0.67 -11.34
C GLY A 397 -28.47 0.74 -11.86
N PHE A 398 -27.20 1.02 -12.15
CA PHE A 398 -26.73 2.38 -12.47
C PHE A 398 -27.51 3.03 -13.63
N ILE A 399 -28.07 4.21 -13.38
CA ILE A 399 -28.77 5.01 -14.40
C ILE A 399 -27.89 6.18 -14.83
N ARG A 400 -27.45 6.98 -13.84
CA ARG A 400 -26.62 8.17 -14.02
C ARG A 400 -26.01 8.56 -12.67
N ALA A 401 -25.07 9.48 -12.70
CA ALA A 401 -24.57 10.12 -11.49
C ALA A 401 -24.56 11.65 -11.65
N LEU A 402 -24.38 12.36 -10.54
CA LEU A 402 -24.24 13.81 -10.47
C LEU A 402 -22.91 14.14 -9.80
N ASP A 403 -22.14 15.05 -10.39
CA ASP A 403 -21.05 15.71 -9.68
C ASP A 403 -21.66 16.74 -8.73
N ALA A 404 -21.49 16.53 -7.44
CA ALA A 404 -22.08 17.34 -6.38
C ALA A 404 -21.41 18.72 -6.22
N ARG A 405 -20.25 18.96 -6.84
CA ARG A 405 -19.64 20.30 -6.89
C ARG A 405 -20.29 21.16 -7.97
N SER A 406 -20.41 20.63 -9.18
CA SER A 406 -20.94 21.38 -10.32
C SER A 406 -22.46 21.25 -10.51
N GLY A 407 -23.09 20.27 -9.88
CA GLY A 407 -24.49 19.89 -10.10
C GLY A 407 -24.73 19.26 -11.48
N ARG A 408 -23.68 18.96 -12.25
CA ARG A 408 -23.79 18.43 -13.61
C ARG A 408 -24.03 16.93 -13.56
N THR A 409 -24.90 16.45 -14.46
CA THR A 409 -25.06 15.02 -14.70
C THR A 409 -23.81 14.46 -15.39
N ILE A 410 -23.26 13.39 -14.83
CA ILE A 410 -22.14 12.64 -15.37
C ILE A 410 -22.61 11.25 -15.81
N GLY A 411 -22.03 10.76 -16.90
CA GLY A 411 -22.35 9.46 -17.49
C GLY A 411 -21.62 8.31 -16.80
N ALA A 412 -21.96 7.08 -17.17
CA ALA A 412 -21.34 5.87 -16.63
C ALA A 412 -19.83 5.80 -16.84
N ASP A 413 -19.35 6.31 -17.97
CA ASP A 413 -17.94 6.28 -18.40
C ASP A 413 -17.14 7.53 -17.99
N TYR A 414 -17.74 8.43 -17.20
CA TYR A 414 -17.00 9.57 -16.65
C TYR A 414 -15.91 9.07 -15.70
N GLU A 415 -14.65 9.34 -16.03
CA GLU A 415 -13.50 9.03 -15.18
C GLU A 415 -13.41 10.00 -14.00
N LEU A 416 -13.29 9.43 -12.80
CA LEU A 416 -13.27 10.20 -11.56
C LEU A 416 -11.94 10.92 -11.36
N SER A 417 -12.02 12.12 -10.80
CA SER A 417 -10.89 12.88 -10.29
C SER A 417 -10.75 12.77 -8.78
N ASP A 418 -9.56 13.04 -8.25
CA ASP A 418 -9.31 12.98 -6.81
C ASP A 418 -10.13 14.03 -6.06
N GLY A 419 -10.85 13.56 -5.04
CA GLY A 419 -11.78 14.36 -4.27
C GLY A 419 -13.12 14.62 -4.94
N ASP A 420 -13.47 13.89 -6.00
CA ASP A 420 -14.80 13.95 -6.61
C ASP A 420 -15.88 13.54 -5.62
N ILE A 421 -17.02 14.23 -5.68
CA ILE A 421 -18.15 14.02 -4.79
C ILE A 421 -19.33 13.67 -5.67
N VAL A 422 -19.81 12.44 -5.55
CA VAL A 422 -20.67 11.83 -6.57
C VAL A 422 -21.96 11.35 -5.94
N SER A 423 -23.09 11.85 -6.45
CA SER A 423 -24.41 11.29 -6.13
C SER A 423 -24.81 10.27 -7.20
N ILE A 424 -25.06 9.04 -6.77
CA ILE A 424 -25.34 7.90 -7.64
C ILE A 424 -26.84 7.65 -7.69
N GLN A 425 -27.40 7.58 -8.91
CA GLN A 425 -28.80 7.23 -9.13
C GLN A 425 -28.91 5.86 -9.77
N ALA A 426 -29.47 4.91 -9.02
CA ALA A 426 -29.68 3.53 -9.46
C ALA A 426 -31.17 3.17 -9.48
N LYS A 427 -31.55 2.20 -10.30
CA LYS A 427 -32.88 1.57 -10.24
C LYS A 427 -32.97 0.78 -8.94
N THR A 428 -33.97 1.11 -8.14
CA THR A 428 -34.33 0.38 -6.92
C THR A 428 -35.05 -0.91 -7.25
#